data_AF-A0A8T5E8P9-F1
#
_entry.id   AF-A0A8T5E8P9-F1
#
_cell.length_a   1.000
_cell.length_b   1.000
_cell.length_c   1.000
_cell.angle_alpha   90.00
_cell.angle_beta   90.00
_cell.angle_gamma   90.00
#
_symmetry.space_group_name_H-M   'P 1'
#
loop_
_entity.id
_entity.type
_entity.pdbx_description
1 polymer ?
#
loop_
_entity_poly.entity_id
_entity_poly.type
_entity_poly.pdbx_seq_one_letter_code
_entity_poly.pdbx_strand_id
1 'polypeptide(L)' 'MASSEDDHFASENFEFSTYKSLASAEIELIERVFEIRQNFLNSPDSERIVEPILQRISKIRSEKLILEKNFNLI' A
#
# COMPACT_ATOMS: atom_id res chain seq x y z
N MET A 1 -35.95 -0.88 -8.94
CA MET A 1 -35.29 -1.65 -7.87
C MET A 1 -33.91 -1.95 -8.38
N ALA A 2 -32.89 -1.21 -7.93
CA ALA A 2 -31.51 -1.58 -8.22
C ALA A 2 -31.23 -2.87 -7.44
N SER A 3 -30.72 -3.89 -8.12
CA SER A 3 -30.58 -5.23 -7.55
C SER A 3 -29.41 -5.23 -6.57
N SER A 4 -29.48 -6.02 -5.50
CA SER A 4 -28.38 -6.23 -4.54
C SER A 4 -27.08 -6.74 -5.20
N GLU A 5 -27.17 -7.23 -6.43
CA GLU A 5 -26.04 -7.58 -7.29
C GLU A 5 -25.25 -6.34 -7.74
N ASP A 6 -25.92 -5.24 -8.09
CA ASP A 6 -25.26 -4.00 -8.55
C ASP A 6 -24.42 -3.37 -7.42
N ASP A 7 -24.92 -3.42 -6.19
CA ASP A 7 -24.21 -2.93 -4.99
C ASP A 7 -23.00 -3.81 -4.65
N HIS A 8 -23.10 -5.13 -4.84
CA HIS A 8 -21.98 -6.05 -4.66
C HIS A 8 -20.85 -5.78 -5.67
N PHE A 9 -21.17 -5.68 -6.97
CA PHE A 9 -20.17 -5.36 -8.00
C PHE A 9 -19.52 -3.99 -7.79
N ALA A 10 -20.28 -2.99 -7.31
CA ALA A 10 -19.73 -1.68 -6.97
C ALA A 10 -18.74 -1.77 -5.80
N SER A 11 -19.05 -2.58 -4.78
CA SER A 11 -18.17 -2.80 -3.62
C SER A 11 -16.89 -3.55 -3.99
N GLU A 12 -16.97 -4.63 -4.77
CA GLU A 12 -15.80 -5.37 -5.25
C GLU A 12 -14.89 -4.50 -6.12
N ASN A 13 -15.46 -3.70 -7.02
CA ASN A 13 -14.68 -2.78 -7.84
C ASN A 13 -13.99 -1.70 -7.00
N PHE A 14 -14.65 -1.21 -5.94
CA PHE A 14 -14.05 -0.29 -4.98
C PHE A 14 -12.88 -0.95 -4.22
N GLU A 15 -13.05 -2.16 -3.72
CA GLU A 15 -11.99 -2.92 -3.07
C GLU A 15 -10.80 -3.15 -4.01
N PHE A 16 -11.05 -3.50 -5.27
CA PHE A 16 -9.99 -3.73 -6.26
C PHE A 16 -9.22 -2.44 -6.56
N SER A 17 -9.94 -1.32 -6.73
CA SER A 17 -9.32 -0.01 -6.92
C SER A 17 -8.48 0.42 -5.71
N THR A 18 -8.94 0.07 -4.51
CA THR A 18 -8.22 0.30 -3.25
C THR A 18 -6.94 -0.52 -3.21
N TYR A 19 -7.02 -1.82 -3.52
CA TYR A 19 -5.86 -2.70 -3.57
C TYR A 19 -4.82 -2.22 -4.58
N LYS A 20 -5.24 -1.83 -5.79
CA LYS A 20 -4.35 -1.27 -6.81
C LYS A 20 -3.64 -0.01 -6.30
N SER A 21 -4.37 0.90 -5.66
CA SER A 21 -3.81 2.14 -5.10
C SER A 21 -2.80 1.85 -3.98
N LEU A 22 -3.10 0.89 -3.10
CA LEU A 22 -2.19 0.45 -2.05
C LEU A 22 -0.92 -0.19 -2.61
N ALA A 23 -1.04 -1.04 -3.63
CA ALA A 23 0.11 -1.67 -4.29
C ALA A 23 1.02 -0.63 -4.96
N SER A 24 0.45 0.35 -5.66
CA SER A 24 1.22 1.47 -6.24
C SER A 24 1.93 2.28 -5.16
N ALA A 25 1.22 2.66 -4.09
CA ALA A 25 1.82 3.41 -2.98
C ALA A 25 2.95 2.64 -2.27
N GLU A 26 2.82 1.32 -2.12
CA GLU A 26 3.89 0.49 -1.55
C GLU A 26 5.17 0.56 -2.39
N ILE A 27 5.05 0.42 -3.71
CA ILE A 27 6.18 0.47 -4.65
C ILE A 27 6.86 1.84 -4.58
N GLU A 28 6.10 2.93 -4.70
CA GLU A 28 6.62 4.30 -4.65
C GLU A 28 7.35 4.59 -3.33
N LEU A 29 6.82 4.12 -2.20
CA LEU A 29 7.48 4.32 -0.90
C LEU A 29 8.75 3.49 -0.75
N ILE A 30 8.81 2.28 -1.30
CA ILE A 30 10.04 1.47 -1.32
C ILE A 30 11.12 2.15 -2.16
N GLU A 31 10.77 2.63 -3.35
CA GLU A 31 11.66 3.41 -4.20
C GLU A 31 12.15 4.65 -3.46
N ARG A 32 11.25 5.36 -2.78
CA ARG A 32 11.60 6.55 -2.00
C ARG A 32 12.56 6.26 -0.86
N VAL A 33 12.39 5.14 -0.14
CA VAL A 33 13.34 4.70 0.90
C VAL A 33 14.72 4.47 0.30
N PHE A 34 14.78 3.81 -0.87
CA PHE A 34 16.04 3.58 -1.56
C PHE A 34 16.73 4.90 -1.93
N GLU A 35 16.00 5.84 -2.54
CA GLU A 35 16.52 7.17 -2.90
C GLU A 35 17.04 7.95 -1.69
N ILE A 36 16.29 7.97 -0.58
CA ILE A 36 16.71 8.68 0.64
C ILE A 36 18.00 8.07 1.19
N ARG A 37 18.12 6.74 1.22
CA ARG A 37 19.33 6.08 1.68
C ARG A 37 20.54 6.41 0.83
N GLN A 38 20.38 6.50 -0.50
CA GLN A 38 21.45 6.91 -1.40
C GLN A 38 21.84 8.38 -1.22
N ASN A 39 20.86 9.28 -1.09
CA ASN A 39 21.11 10.73 -0.97
C ASN A 39 21.69 11.15 0.39
N PHE A 40 21.43 10.38 1.45
CA PHE A 40 21.90 10.64 2.81
C PHE A 40 22.98 9.63 3.25
N LEU A 41 23.80 9.16 2.31
CA LEU A 41 24.86 8.18 2.59
C LEU A 41 25.75 8.66 3.76
N ASN A 42 25.96 7.80 4.76
CA ASN A 42 26.72 8.08 5.98
C ASN A 42 26.12 9.15 6.92
N SER A 43 24.87 9.59 6.71
CA SER A 43 24.17 10.47 7.64
C SER A 43 23.18 9.70 8.52
N PRO A 44 23.17 9.92 9.86
CA PRO A 44 22.15 9.37 10.74
C PRO A 44 20.74 9.91 10.44
N ASP A 45 20.64 11.03 9.69
CA ASP A 45 19.36 11.59 9.28
C ASP A 45 18.63 10.67 8.29
N SER A 46 19.36 9.83 7.54
CA SER A 46 18.75 8.85 6.64
C SER A 46 17.76 7.97 7.39
N GLU A 47 18.18 7.38 8.51
CA GLU A 47 17.34 6.47 9.31
C GLU A 47 16.14 7.19 9.92
N ARG A 48 16.34 8.42 10.42
CA ARG A 48 15.26 9.25 10.97
C ARG A 48 14.18 9.57 9.94
N ILE A 49 14.57 9.77 8.68
CA ILE A 49 13.64 10.10 7.60
C ILE A 49 12.96 8.82 7.06
N VAL A 50 13.70 7.70 6.93
CA VAL A 50 13.10 6.46 6.39
C VAL A 50 12.20 5.73 7.37
N GLU A 51 12.43 5.84 8.68
CA GLU A 51 11.64 5.14 9.70
C GLU A 51 10.11 5.37 9.58
N PRO A 52 9.59 6.61 9.52
CA PRO A 52 8.15 6.83 9.33
C PRO A 52 7.63 6.30 7.98
N ILE A 53 8.49 6.24 6.95
CA ILE A 53 8.12 5.68 5.64
C ILE A 53 8.00 4.16 5.73
N LEU A 54 8.94 3.49 6.41
CA LEU A 54 8.88 2.05 6.68
C LEU A 54 7.65 1.65 7.49
N GLN A 55 7.28 2.46 8.49
CA GLN A 55 6.04 2.27 9.24
C GLN A 55 4.81 2.38 8.34
N ARG A 56 4.79 3.34 7.41
CA ARG A 56 3.69 3.48 6.44
C ARG A 56 3.62 2.29 5.48
N ILE A 57 4.76 1.80 4.99
CA ILE A 57 4.85 0.58 4.17
C ILE A 57 4.28 -0.62 4.94
N SER A 58 4.67 -0.79 6.21
CA SER A 58 4.15 -1.87 7.04
C SER A 58 2.63 -1.80 7.18
N LYS A 59 2.07 -0.60 7.35
CA LYS A 59 0.62 -0.40 7.43
C LYS A 59 -0.07 -0.74 6.09
N ILE A 60 0.48 -0.30 4.96
CA ILE A 60 -0.04 -0.61 3.62
C ILE A 60 -0.04 -2.13 3.37
N ARG A 61 1.03 -2.84 3.76
CA ARG A 61 1.10 -4.30 3.65
C ARG A 61 -0.01 -4.99 4.44
N SER A 62 -0.28 -4.54 5.66
CA SER A 62 -1.38 -5.07 6.47
C SER A 62 -2.74 -4.80 5.85
N GLU A 63 -2.97 -3.61 5.27
CA GLU A 63 -4.21 -3.28 4.56
C GLU A 63 -4.38 -4.13 3.29
N LYS A 64 -3.32 -4.30 2.49
CA LYS A 64 -3.32 -5.17 1.31
C LYS A 64 -3.61 -6.62 1.66
N LEU A 65 -3.03 -7.14 2.75
CA LEU A 65 -3.23 -8.51 3.18
C LEU A 65 -4.70 -8.85 3.45
N ILE A 66 -5.48 -7.88 3.93
CA ILE A 66 -6.93 -8.04 4.14
C ILE A 66 -7.62 -8.20 2.79
N LEU A 67 -7.31 -7.34 1.81
CA LEU A 67 -7.89 -7.39 0.47
C LEU A 67 -7.45 -8.64 -0.30
N GLU A 68 -6.19 -9.06 -0.17
CA GLU A 68 -5.67 -10.29 -0.78
C GLU A 68 -6.44 -11.52 -0.31
N LYS A 69 -6.83 -11.57 0.97
CA LYS A 69 -7.70 -12.63 1.51
C LYS A 69 -9.12 -12.54 0.95
N ASN A 70 -9.71 -11.34 0.88
CA ASN A 70 -11.04 -11.14 0.29
C ASN A 70 -11.08 -11.61 -1.18
N PHE A 71 -9.99 -11.38 -1.92
CA PHE A 71 -9.84 -11.79 -3.31
C PHE A 71 -9.33 -13.23 -3.51
N ASN A 72 -9.07 -13.98 -2.44
CA ASN A 72 -8.50 -15.33 -2.49
C ASN A 72 -7.16 -15.40 -3.28
N LEU A 73 -6.30 -14.39 -3.13
CA LEU A 73 -4.98 -14.35 -3.76
C LEU A 73 -3.91 -15.08 -2.95
N ILE A 74 -4.20 -15.38 -1.67
CA ILE A 74 -3.31 -16.09 -0.72
C ILE A 74 -4.09 -17.00 0.23
#